data_AF-A0A8A2EZG4-F1
#
_entry.id   AF-A0A8A2EZG4-F1
#
_cell.length_a   1.000
_cell.length_b   1.000
_cell.length_c   1.000
_cell.angle_alpha   90.00
_cell.angle_beta   90.00
_cell.angle_gamma   90.00
#
_symmetry.space_group_name_H-M   'P 1'
#
loop_
_entity.id
_entity.type
_entity.pdbx_description
1 polymer ?
#
loop_
_entity_poly.entity_id
_entity_poly.type
_entity_poly.pdbx_seq_one_letter_code
_entity_poly.pdbx_strand_id
1 'polypeptide(L)'
;MIALLFGVVVLFMLIGVIYFFCSSVLNNIVNFGCSWGSVYECGFFFSVLNLNCFSFTYFFLLVMFVVFDLEISLLLNMFGQGLLFYNFFYYYFFLVILFLGFIVELFSGYVRWLY
;
A
#
# COMPACT_ATOMS: atom_id res chain seq x y z
N MET A 1 -6.22 32.60 4.84
CA MET A 1 -5.41 31.41 5.20
C MET A 1 -5.55 30.27 4.18
N ILE A 2 -6.78 29.85 3.86
CA ILE A 2 -7.05 28.78 2.86
C ILE A 2 -6.54 29.14 1.44
N ALA A 3 -6.72 30.40 1.00
CA ALA A 3 -6.21 30.85 -0.30
C ALA A 3 -4.67 30.83 -0.40
N LEU A 4 -3.96 31.11 0.70
CA LEU A 4 -2.50 31.03 0.74
C LEU A 4 -2.04 29.57 0.67
N LEU A 5 -2.70 28.67 1.38
CA LEU A 5 -2.43 27.22 1.30
C LEU A 5 -2.65 26.69 -0.13
N PHE A 6 -3.75 27.09 -0.77
CA PHE A 6 -4.02 26.72 -2.16
C PHE A 6 -2.94 27.25 -3.12
N GLY A 7 -2.52 28.51 -2.94
CA GLY A 7 -1.43 29.09 -3.74
C GLY A 7 -0.10 28.34 -3.59
N VAL A 8 0.25 27.93 -2.37
CA VAL A 8 1.46 27.14 -2.12
C VAL A 8 1.39 25.78 -2.80
N VAL A 9 0.25 25.07 -2.72
CA VAL A 9 0.08 23.77 -3.37
C VAL A 9 0.20 23.88 -4.89
N VAL A 10 -0.42 24.89 -5.50
CA VAL A 10 -0.34 25.13 -6.94
C VAL A 10 1.11 25.42 -7.36
N LEU A 11 1.87 26.18 -6.58
CA LEU A 11 3.28 26.45 -6.86
C LEU A 11 4.13 25.18 -6.80
N PHE A 12 3.95 24.31 -5.82
CA PHE A 12 4.68 23.04 -5.73
C PHE A 12 4.40 22.12 -6.92
N MET A 13 3.14 22.03 -7.35
CA MET A 13 2.77 21.25 -8.54
C MET A 13 3.44 21.82 -9.79
N LEU A 14 3.43 23.15 -9.97
CA LEU A 14 4.08 23.79 -11.12
C LEU A 14 5.59 23.55 -11.14
N ILE A 15 6.27 23.65 -10.00
CA ILE A 15 7.71 23.37 -9.90
C ILE A 15 8.01 21.91 -10.28
N GLY A 16 7.18 20.96 -9.84
CA GLY A 16 7.33 19.54 -10.20
C GLY A 16 7.21 19.31 -11.71
N VAL A 17 6.23 19.95 -12.37
CA VAL A 17 6.04 19.84 -13.81
C VAL A 17 7.24 20.43 -14.57
N ILE A 18 7.70 21.62 -14.18
CA ILE A 18 8.88 22.26 -14.81
C ILE A 18 10.12 21.37 -14.67
N TYR A 19 10.37 20.82 -13.49
CA TYR A 19 11.50 19.92 -13.25
C TYR A 19 11.46 18.67 -14.13
N PHE A 20 10.29 18.04 -14.27
CA PHE A 20 10.11 16.88 -15.13
C PHE A 20 10.44 17.18 -16.60
N PHE A 21 9.95 18.31 -17.13
CA PHE A 21 10.25 18.71 -18.51
C PHE A 21 11.73 19.04 -18.71
N CYS A 22 12.35 19.77 -17.78
CA CYS A 22 13.79 20.06 -17.84
C CYS A 22 14.62 18.76 -17.83
N SER A 23 14.28 17.81 -16.96
CA SER A 23 14.96 16.51 -16.89
C SER A 23 14.79 15.70 -18.18
N SER A 24 13.59 15.68 -18.77
CA SER A 24 13.33 14.99 -20.04
C SER A 24 14.13 15.58 -21.20
N VAL A 25 14.22 16.91 -21.29
CA VAL A 25 15.04 17.58 -22.32
C VAL A 25 16.52 17.26 -22.13
N LEU A 26 17.03 17.28 -20.90
CA LEU A 26 18.42 16.92 -20.58
C LEU A 26 18.72 15.45 -20.90
N ASN A 27 17.78 14.54 -20.66
CA ASN A 27 17.94 13.12 -20.93
C ASN A 27 18.13 12.83 -22.42
N ASN A 28 17.50 13.59 -23.31
CA ASN A 28 17.66 13.42 -24.76
C ASN A 28 19.04 13.87 -25.29
N ILE A 29 19.80 14.65 -24.54
CA ILE A 29 21.12 15.15 -24.96
C ILE A 29 22.20 14.06 -24.78
N VAL A 30 21.99 13.12 -23.85
CA VAL A 30 22.93 12.03 -23.57
C VAL A 30 22.53 10.81 -24.39
N ASN A 31 23.37 10.44 -25.37
CA ASN A 31 23.15 9.24 -26.17
C ASN A 31 23.59 7.99 -25.38
N PHE A 32 22.65 7.33 -24.70
CA PHE A 32 22.90 6.07 -24.00
C PHE A 32 22.92 4.90 -24.98
N GLY A 33 23.97 4.07 -24.93
CA GLY A 33 24.00 2.81 -25.69
C GLY A 33 22.99 1.79 -25.14
N CYS A 34 22.58 0.80 -25.95
CA CYS A 34 21.59 -0.23 -25.56
C CYS A 34 21.87 -0.91 -24.21
N SER A 35 23.14 -1.02 -23.79
CA SER A 35 23.54 -1.62 -22.51
C SER A 35 23.12 -0.82 -21.27
N TRP A 36 22.86 0.49 -21.40
CA TRP A 36 22.40 1.32 -20.28
C TRP A 36 20.87 1.29 -20.13
N GLY A 37 20.16 0.95 -21.22
CA GLY A 37 18.70 0.79 -21.23
C GLY A 37 18.21 -0.63 -20.92
N SER A 38 19.11 -1.60 -20.75
CA SER A 38 18.75 -2.97 -20.39
C SER A 38 18.44 -3.11 -18.89
N VAL A 39 17.60 -4.09 -18.54
CA VAL A 39 17.29 -4.44 -17.15
C VAL A 39 18.58 -4.80 -16.40
N TYR A 40 18.70 -4.32 -15.16
CA TYR A 40 19.87 -4.59 -14.33
C TYR A 40 19.87 -6.04 -13.84
N GLU A 41 20.78 -6.86 -14.37
CA GLU A 41 21.06 -8.23 -13.92
C GLU A 41 22.54 -8.43 -13.58
N CYS A 42 23.13 -7.44 -12.90
CA CYS A 42 24.56 -7.48 -12.56
C CYS A 42 25.47 -7.73 -13.79
N GLY A 43 25.06 -7.29 -14.98
CA GLY A 43 25.84 -7.39 -16.23
C GLY A 43 25.72 -8.72 -17.00
N PHE A 44 24.84 -9.63 -16.57
CA PHE A 44 24.58 -10.90 -17.27
C PHE A 44 23.46 -10.78 -18.32
N PHE A 45 23.46 -11.71 -19.27
CA PHE A 45 22.37 -11.84 -20.24
C PHE A 45 21.19 -12.60 -19.66
N PHE A 46 20.01 -12.02 -19.82
CA PHE A 46 18.72 -12.60 -19.44
C PHE A 46 18.51 -13.94 -20.16
N SER A 47 18.68 -15.06 -19.47
CA SER A 47 18.51 -16.41 -20.07
C SER A 47 17.13 -17.02 -19.83
N VAL A 48 16.35 -16.47 -18.89
CA VAL A 48 15.04 -17.02 -18.49
C VAL A 48 14.10 -15.88 -18.18
N LEU A 49 12.88 -15.89 -18.73
CA LEU A 49 11.79 -14.96 -18.39
C LEU A 49 11.71 -14.73 -16.86
N ASN A 50 11.62 -13.46 -16.42
CA ASN A 50 11.38 -13.09 -15.02
C ASN A 50 9.94 -13.49 -14.65
N LEU A 51 9.72 -14.79 -14.53
CA LEU A 51 8.56 -15.35 -13.87
C LEU A 51 8.80 -15.11 -12.39
N ASN A 52 8.28 -13.99 -11.90
CA ASN A 52 8.16 -13.77 -10.47
C ASN A 52 7.31 -14.92 -9.94
N CYS A 53 7.94 -15.95 -9.39
CA CYS A 53 7.29 -16.95 -8.57
C CYS A 53 6.81 -16.23 -7.31
N PHE A 54 5.67 -15.57 -7.43
CA PHE A 54 5.04 -14.88 -6.34
C PHE A 54 4.61 -15.94 -5.33
N SER A 55 5.11 -15.81 -4.10
CA SER A 55 4.71 -16.72 -3.04
C SER A 55 3.23 -16.51 -2.72
N PHE A 56 2.49 -17.61 -2.60
CA PHE A 56 1.09 -17.59 -2.18
C PHE A 56 0.88 -16.88 -0.82
N THR A 57 1.91 -16.79 0.02
CA THR A 57 1.86 -16.07 1.32
C THR A 57 1.41 -14.62 1.17
N TYR A 58 1.91 -13.90 0.17
CA TYR A 58 1.52 -12.51 -0.05
C TYR A 58 0.07 -12.35 -0.51
N PHE A 59 -0.42 -13.31 -1.28
CA PHE A 59 -1.83 -13.32 -1.72
C PHE A 59 -2.77 -13.49 -0.51
N PHE A 60 -2.45 -14.42 0.39
CA PHE A 60 -3.22 -14.61 1.62
C PHE A 60 -3.20 -13.37 2.51
N LEU A 61 -2.05 -12.70 2.65
CA LEU A 61 -1.94 -11.46 3.43
C LEU A 61 -2.83 -10.35 2.85
N LEU A 62 -2.89 -10.20 1.53
CA LEU A 62 -3.75 -9.20 0.87
C LEU A 62 -5.23 -9.47 1.14
N VAL A 63 -5.68 -10.73 1.02
CA VAL A 63 -7.08 -11.08 1.29
C VAL A 63 -7.44 -10.79 2.74
N MET A 64 -6.59 -11.17 3.69
CA MET A 64 -6.83 -10.91 5.12
C MET A 64 -6.83 -9.41 5.42
N PHE A 65 -5.92 -8.64 4.82
CA PHE A 65 -5.90 -7.18 4.97
C PHE A 65 -7.24 -6.54 4.56
N VAL A 66 -7.82 -6.97 3.43
CA VAL A 66 -9.11 -6.45 2.97
C VAL A 66 -10.25 -6.80 3.95
N VAL A 67 -10.24 -8.01 4.52
CA VAL A 67 -11.26 -8.42 5.49
C VAL A 67 -11.15 -7.60 6.78
N PHE A 68 -9.94 -7.45 7.35
CA PHE A 68 -9.74 -6.66 8.56
C PHE A 68 -10.06 -5.18 8.36
N ASP A 69 -9.77 -4.60 7.19
CA ASP A 69 -10.11 -3.21 6.90
C ASP A 69 -11.64 -2.98 6.88
N LEU A 70 -12.40 -3.95 6.36
CA LEU A 70 -13.86 -3.93 6.41
C LEU A 70 -14.37 -4.02 7.85
N GLU A 71 -13.80 -4.90 8.67
CA GLU A 71 -14.19 -5.05 10.08
C GLU A 71 -13.90 -3.79 10.91
N ILE A 72 -12.76 -3.13 10.67
CA ILE A 72 -12.41 -1.85 11.32
C ILE A 72 -13.36 -0.74 10.86
N SER A 73 -13.73 -0.72 9.59
CA SER A 73 -14.71 0.24 9.06
C SER A 73 -16.08 0.11 9.75
N LEU A 74 -16.50 -1.12 10.09
CA LEU A 74 -17.71 -1.35 10.88
C LEU A 74 -17.58 -0.84 12.32
N LEU A 75 -16.41 -0.99 12.95
CA LEU A 75 -16.12 -0.47 14.28
C LEU A 75 -16.09 1.06 14.33
N LEU A 76 -15.68 1.74 13.26
CA LEU A 76 -15.62 3.20 13.22
C LEU A 76 -17.00 3.85 13.46
N ASN A 77 -18.08 3.16 13.05
CA ASN A 77 -19.45 3.62 13.28
C ASN A 77 -19.82 3.72 14.78
N MET A 78 -19.08 3.06 15.67
CA MET A 78 -19.28 3.14 17.12
C MET A 78 -19.12 4.57 17.64
N PHE A 79 -18.15 5.35 17.13
CA PHE A 79 -17.95 6.73 17.58
C PHE A 79 -19.10 7.67 17.15
N GLY A 80 -19.78 7.35 16.04
CA GLY A 80 -20.91 8.14 15.54
C GLY A 80 -22.21 7.92 16.31
N GLN A 81 -22.31 6.84 17.08
CA GLN A 81 -23.47 6.56 17.92
C GLN A 81 -23.28 7.32 19.24
N GLY A 82 -24.09 8.36 19.45
CA GLY A 82 -24.05 9.18 20.67
C GLY A 82 -24.36 8.40 21.97
N LEU A 83 -24.61 9.12 23.07
CA LEU A 83 -24.78 8.64 24.46
C LEU A 83 -25.80 7.49 24.70
N LEU A 84 -26.50 6.99 23.68
CA LEU A 84 -27.42 5.86 23.79
C LEU A 84 -26.65 4.53 23.66
N PHE A 85 -26.06 4.09 24.78
CA PHE A 85 -25.26 2.87 24.93
C PHE A 85 -25.97 1.52 24.67
N TYR A 86 -27.16 1.52 24.08
CA TYR A 86 -27.96 0.29 23.91
C TYR A 86 -27.26 -0.77 23.04
N ASN A 87 -26.45 -0.36 22.06
CA ASN A 87 -25.74 -1.28 21.16
C ASN A 87 -24.33 -1.69 21.64
N PHE A 88 -23.88 -1.23 22.81
CA PHE A 88 -22.50 -1.47 23.27
C PHE A 88 -22.17 -2.96 23.40
N PHE A 89 -23.14 -3.78 23.80
CA PHE A 89 -22.96 -5.22 23.91
C PHE A 89 -22.62 -5.90 22.57
N TYR A 90 -23.26 -5.47 21.47
CA TYR A 90 -23.00 -6.02 20.14
C TYR A 90 -21.60 -5.65 19.64
N TYR A 91 -21.15 -4.41 19.88
CA TYR A 91 -19.78 -3.99 19.55
C TYR A 91 -18.72 -4.74 20.34
N TYR A 92 -18.95 -4.97 21.63
CA TYR A 92 -18.03 -5.74 22.46
C TYR A 92 -17.97 -7.21 22.01
N PHE A 93 -19.12 -7.82 21.72
CA PHE A 93 -19.18 -9.18 21.17
C PHE A 93 -18.46 -9.28 19.82
N PHE A 94 -18.63 -8.28 18.95
CA PHE A 94 -17.92 -8.19 17.68
C PHE A 94 -16.40 -8.09 17.86
N LEU A 95 -15.92 -7.28 18.81
CA LEU A 95 -14.49 -7.20 19.14
C LEU A 95 -13.91 -8.54 19.61
N VAL A 96 -14.67 -9.32 20.39
CA VAL A 96 -14.23 -10.65 20.83
C VAL A 96 -14.09 -11.61 19.65
N ILE A 97 -15.01 -11.56 18.68
CA ILE A 97 -14.92 -12.37 17.45
C ILE A 97 -13.68 -11.97 16.64
N LEU A 98 -13.44 -10.67 16.48
CA LEU A 98 -12.28 -10.14 15.77
C LEU A 98 -10.97 -10.61 16.41
N PHE A 99 -10.89 -10.53 17.75
CA PHE A 99 -9.73 -11.01 18.51
C PHE A 99 -9.49 -12.51 18.33
N LEU A 100 -10.55 -13.33 18.34
CA LEU A 100 -10.44 -14.77 18.09
C LEU A 100 -9.97 -15.06 16.66
N GLY A 101 -10.49 -14.35 15.65
CA GLY A 101 -10.05 -14.47 14.26
C GLY A 101 -8.55 -14.18 14.09
N PHE A 102 -8.09 -13.10 14.73
CA PHE A 102 -6.67 -12.74 14.73
C PHE A 102 -5.77 -13.78 15.41
N ILE A 103 -6.22 -14.37 16.52
CA ILE A 103 -5.49 -15.46 17.19
C ILE A 103 -5.36 -16.69 16.26
N VAL A 104 -6.45 -17.09 15.60
CA VAL A 104 -6.43 -18.23 14.67
C VAL A 104 -5.41 -18.00 13.55
N GLU A 105 -5.34 -16.79 13.01
CA GLU A 105 -4.37 -16.43 11.97
C GLU A 105 -2.92 -16.53 12.46
N LEU A 106 -2.63 -15.98 13.65
CA LEU A 106 -1.31 -16.05 14.28
C LEU A 106 -0.84 -17.50 14.45
N PHE A 107 -1.73 -18.39 14.92
CA PHE A 107 -1.40 -19.81 15.09
C PHE A 107 -1.29 -20.56 13.77
N SER A 108 -2.09 -20.21 12.75
CA SER A 108 -2.03 -20.84 11.44
C SER A 108 -0.73 -20.53 10.68
N GLY A 109 0.09 -19.60 11.15
CA GLY A 109 1.44 -19.39 10.64
C GLY A 109 1.50 -18.70 9.28
N TYR A 110 0.39 -18.12 8.78
CA TYR A 110 0.40 -17.31 7.55
C TYR A 110 1.32 -16.08 7.66
N VAL A 111 1.58 -15.62 8.88
CA VAL A 111 2.51 -14.51 9.18
C VAL A 111 3.96 -15.00 9.32
N ARG A 112 4.23 -16.31 9.32
CA ARG A 112 5.60 -16.82 9.41
C ARG A 112 6.22 -16.83 8.02
N TRP A 113 7.10 -15.86 7.79
CA TRP A 113 7.98 -15.85 6.65
C TRP A 113 9.07 -16.90 6.89
N LEU A 114 8.82 -18.12 6.40
CA LEU A 114 9.90 -19.07 6.16
C LEU A 114 10.64 -18.57 4.91
N TYR A 115 11.79 -17.94 5.15
CA TYR A 115 12.79 -17.68 4.12
C TYR A 115 13.30 -19.00 3.53
#